data_AF-A0A6J5BU93-F1
#
_entry.id   AF-A0A6J5BU93-F1
#
_cell.length_a   1.000
_cell.length_b   1.000
_cell.length_c   1.000
_cell.angle_alpha   90.00
_cell.angle_beta   90.00
_cell.angle_gamma   90.00
#
_symmetry.space_group_name_H-M   'P 1'
#
loop_
_entity.id
_entity.type
_entity.pdbx_description
1 polymer ?
#
loop_
_entity_poly.entity_id
_entity_poly.type
_entity_poly.pdbx_seq_one_letter_code
_entity_poly.pdbx_strand_id
1 'polypeptide(L)'
;MTISSVTPSSPFVSLEAFAKAAESGQDVYVDVAGEKLQVLGMGATPGGRSVAWVAPNVDTTEMFAQALARSFGQGIASAVSRELGLEPNPGKPLSARTVALALDMAQTSRDALSGVDFLTRLALSATNGAPAFQQACSDAGVAPASLDAARRGALDQAMQARFDQAAQSGQSPVSLGTAAGWLRDLLKAG
;
A
#
# COMPACT_ATOMS: atom_id res chain seq x y z
N MET A 1 32.76 10.44 28.48
CA MET A 1 31.92 9.33 28.01
C MET A 1 30.57 9.91 27.63
N THR A 2 30.27 10.00 26.34
CA THR A 2 28.99 10.50 25.81
C THR A 2 28.27 9.31 25.18
N ILE A 3 27.15 8.92 25.78
CA ILE A 3 26.31 7.82 25.33
C ILE A 3 25.45 8.41 24.21
N SER A 4 25.81 8.13 22.96
CA SER A 4 24.96 8.45 21.82
C SER A 4 23.68 7.63 21.91
N SER A 5 22.55 8.30 22.07
CA SER A 5 21.22 7.74 21.97
C SER A 5 20.99 7.26 20.52
N VAL A 6 21.28 5.99 20.28
CA VAL A 6 20.85 5.29 19.07
C VAL A 6 19.36 5.07 19.22
N THR A 7 18.56 5.80 18.45
CA THR A 7 17.14 5.49 18.25
C THR A 7 17.07 4.04 17.79
N PRO A 8 16.40 3.12 18.49
CA PRO A 8 16.21 1.78 17.96
C PRO A 8 15.31 1.94 16.75
N SER A 9 15.88 1.87 15.55
CA SER A 9 15.12 1.57 14.34
C SER A 9 14.54 0.20 14.55
N SER A 10 13.31 0.14 15.07
CA SER A 10 12.60 -1.11 15.29
C SER A 10 12.72 -1.94 14.03
N PRO A 11 13.31 -3.14 14.08
CA PRO A 11 13.35 -4.02 12.92
C PRO A 11 11.93 -4.15 12.38
N PHE A 12 11.76 -3.91 11.08
CA PHE A 12 10.47 -4.03 10.40
C PHE A 12 10.50 -5.28 9.55
N VAL A 13 9.39 -6.01 9.55
CA VAL A 13 9.23 -7.24 8.79
C VAL A 13 8.46 -6.93 7.51
N SER A 14 9.03 -7.26 6.34
CA SER A 14 8.36 -7.06 5.06
C SER A 14 7.22 -8.06 4.85
N LEU A 15 6.21 -7.65 4.08
CA LEU A 15 5.09 -8.51 3.71
C LEU A 15 5.55 -9.73 2.89
N GLU A 16 6.61 -9.58 2.11
CA GLU A 16 7.24 -10.67 1.34
C GLU A 16 7.79 -11.77 2.26
N ALA A 17 8.31 -11.41 3.44
CA ALA A 17 8.78 -12.40 4.42
C ALA A 17 7.62 -13.24 4.96
N PHE A 18 6.45 -12.63 5.19
CA PHE A 18 5.23 -13.35 5.56
C PHE A 18 4.73 -14.25 4.44
N ALA A 19 4.70 -13.76 3.20
CA ALA A 19 4.30 -14.55 2.03
C ALA A 19 5.19 -15.79 1.87
N LYS A 20 6.51 -15.59 1.92
CA LYS A 20 7.50 -16.68 1.78
C LYS A 20 7.40 -17.72 2.89
N ALA A 21 7.15 -17.29 4.14
CA ALA A 21 6.95 -18.23 5.24
C ALA A 21 5.66 -19.04 5.07
N ALA A 22 4.59 -18.39 4.57
CA ALA A 22 3.29 -19.01 4.34
C ALA A 22 3.27 -20.02 3.16
N GLU A 23 4.18 -19.92 2.19
CA GLU A 23 4.31 -20.86 1.06
C GLU A 23 4.52 -22.32 1.51
N SER A 24 5.12 -22.52 2.69
CA SER A 24 5.31 -23.85 3.29
C SER A 24 3.99 -24.52 3.75
N GLY A 25 2.87 -23.78 3.71
CA GLY A 25 1.54 -24.26 4.12
C GLY A 25 1.35 -24.39 5.62
N GLN A 26 2.30 -23.93 6.43
CA GLN A 26 2.26 -24.02 7.89
C GLN A 26 2.08 -22.65 8.54
N ASP A 27 1.64 -22.66 9.80
CA ASP A 27 1.45 -21.42 10.55
C ASP A 27 2.75 -20.62 10.67
N VAL A 28 2.63 -19.30 10.67
CA VAL A 28 3.72 -18.35 10.58
C VAL A 28 3.88 -17.64 11.92
N TYR A 29 5.11 -17.40 12.36
CA TYR A 29 5.39 -16.56 13.52
C TYR A 29 6.61 -15.67 13.27
N VAL A 30 6.71 -14.57 14.02
CA VAL A 30 7.90 -13.72 14.02
C VAL A 30 8.78 -14.08 15.22
N ASP A 31 10.07 -14.27 14.96
CA ASP A 31 11.11 -14.49 15.96
C ASP A 31 12.11 -13.32 15.99
N VAL A 32 12.68 -13.07 17.18
CA VAL A 32 13.76 -12.09 17.41
C VAL A 32 15.07 -12.86 17.50
N ALA A 33 15.71 -13.12 16.36
CA ALA A 33 17.00 -13.79 16.30
C ALA A 33 18.15 -12.76 16.48
N GLY A 34 18.53 -12.50 17.74
CA GLY A 34 19.51 -11.47 18.08
C GLY A 34 18.93 -10.06 17.95
N GLU A 35 19.48 -9.22 17.07
CA GLU A 35 18.95 -7.87 16.77
C GLU A 35 18.00 -7.82 15.55
N LYS A 36 17.69 -8.97 14.92
CA LYS A 36 16.91 -9.01 13.67
C LYS A 36 15.61 -9.78 13.85
N LEU A 37 14.51 -9.18 13.39
CA LEU A 37 13.24 -9.89 13.25
C LEU A 37 13.27 -10.76 12.00
N GLN A 38 12.79 -12.00 12.14
CA GLN A 38 12.63 -12.93 11.04
C GLN A 38 11.26 -13.60 11.12
N VAL A 39 10.65 -13.81 9.95
CA VAL A 39 9.42 -14.60 9.85
C VAL A 39 9.79 -16.04 9.60
N LEU A 40 9.26 -16.94 10.42
CA LEU A 40 9.51 -18.36 10.34
C LEU A 40 8.18 -19.08 10.10
N GLY A 41 8.16 -19.98 9.11
CA GLY A 41 7.11 -20.98 9.03
C GLY A 41 7.33 -22.01 10.13
N MET A 42 6.28 -22.40 10.84
CA MET A 42 6.32 -23.63 11.61
C MET A 42 6.58 -24.77 10.62
N GLY A 43 7.44 -25.71 10.98
CA GLY A 43 7.87 -26.77 10.09
C GLY A 43 8.46 -27.87 10.95
N ALA A 44 7.98 -29.10 10.75
CA ALA A 44 8.42 -30.25 11.52
C ALA A 44 9.95 -30.38 11.43
N THR A 45 10.60 -30.51 12.59
CA THR A 45 11.99 -30.98 12.63
C THR A 45 12.11 -32.31 11.89
N PRO A 46 13.28 -32.70 11.35
CA PRO A 46 13.48 -34.00 10.68
C PRO A 46 13.06 -35.24 11.50
N GLY A 47 12.76 -35.09 12.80
CA GLY A 47 12.19 -36.11 13.68
C GLY A 47 10.69 -36.01 13.97
N GLY A 48 9.91 -35.21 13.22
CA GLY A 48 8.44 -35.18 13.31
C GLY A 48 7.85 -34.50 14.55
N ARG A 49 8.68 -33.83 15.37
CA ARG A 49 8.20 -33.08 16.54
C ARG A 49 7.89 -31.63 16.14
N SER A 50 6.63 -31.24 16.36
CA SER A 50 6.18 -29.85 16.28
C SER A 50 6.74 -29.08 17.47
N VAL A 51 7.60 -28.09 17.21
CA VAL A 51 8.20 -27.24 18.25
C VAL A 51 7.55 -25.88 18.13
N ALA A 52 6.61 -25.58 19.04
CA ALA A 52 6.14 -24.22 19.23
C ALA A 52 7.32 -23.42 19.79
N TRP A 53 7.98 -22.63 18.94
CA TRP A 53 9.00 -21.70 19.38
C TRP A 53 8.31 -20.67 20.26
N VAL A 54 8.51 -20.76 21.58
CA VAL A 54 7.98 -19.80 22.54
C VAL A 54 8.83 -18.54 22.42
N ALA A 55 8.51 -17.68 21.45
CA ALA A 55 9.06 -16.33 21.39
C ALA A 55 8.29 -15.46 22.41
N PRO A 56 8.98 -14.77 23.33
CA PRO A 56 8.31 -13.95 24.33
C PRO A 56 7.67 -12.72 23.65
N ASN A 57 6.36 -12.59 23.82
CA ASN A 57 5.60 -11.34 23.67
C ASN A 57 5.55 -10.68 22.28
N VAL A 58 5.96 -11.35 21.20
CA VAL A 58 5.83 -10.80 19.84
C VAL A 58 4.44 -11.08 19.29
N ASP A 59 3.80 -10.03 18.76
CA ASP A 59 2.50 -10.12 18.10
C ASP A 59 2.68 -10.25 16.58
N THR A 60 2.70 -11.49 16.12
CA THR A 60 2.84 -11.81 14.69
C THR A 60 1.69 -11.20 13.88
N THR A 61 0.47 -11.21 14.41
CA THR A 61 -0.72 -10.68 13.75
C THR A 61 -0.63 -9.18 13.59
N GLU A 62 -0.23 -8.47 14.64
CA GLU A 62 -0.06 -7.02 14.60
C GLU A 62 1.07 -6.62 13.62
N MET A 63 2.21 -7.32 13.65
CA MET A 63 3.30 -7.07 12.71
C MET A 63 2.89 -7.33 11.26
N PHE A 64 2.09 -8.37 11.01
CA PHE A 64 1.53 -8.62 9.69
C PHE A 64 0.57 -7.52 9.24
N ALA A 65 -0.34 -7.06 10.11
CA ALA A 65 -1.26 -5.96 9.81
C ALA A 65 -0.50 -4.65 9.50
N GLN A 66 0.56 -4.35 10.25
CA GLN A 66 1.43 -3.20 9.98
C GLN A 66 2.15 -3.33 8.63
N ALA A 67 2.63 -4.53 8.29
CA ALA A 67 3.25 -4.78 6.99
C ALA A 67 2.25 -4.60 5.84
N LEU A 68 1.02 -5.09 6.01
CA LEU A 68 -0.07 -4.92 5.05
C LEU A 68 -0.38 -3.44 4.83
N ALA A 69 -0.45 -2.66 5.91
CA ALA A 69 -0.75 -1.23 5.84
C ALA A 69 0.34 -0.42 5.14
N ARG A 70 1.61 -0.82 5.26
CA ARG A 70 2.71 -0.19 4.53
C ARG A 70 2.71 -0.54 3.05
N SER A 71 2.34 -1.76 2.69
CA SER A 71 2.34 -2.23 1.29
C SER A 71 1.12 -1.77 0.50
N PHE A 72 -0.06 -1.71 1.13
CA PHE A 72 -1.34 -1.46 0.46
C PHE A 72 -2.07 -0.21 0.97
N GLY A 73 -1.53 0.48 1.97
CA GLY A 73 -2.17 1.62 2.61
C GLY A 73 -3.11 1.22 3.77
N GLN A 74 -3.35 2.19 4.65
CA GLN A 74 -4.11 1.98 5.89
C GLN A 74 -5.57 1.57 5.66
N GLY A 75 -6.21 2.08 4.61
CA GLY A 75 -7.62 1.77 4.30
C GLY A 75 -7.82 0.30 3.95
N ILE A 76 -7.01 -0.23 3.03
CA ILE A 76 -7.05 -1.64 2.63
C ILE A 76 -6.70 -2.52 3.83
N ALA A 77 -5.61 -2.22 4.54
CA ALA A 77 -5.21 -3.03 5.68
C ALA A 77 -6.26 -3.06 6.79
N SER A 78 -6.89 -1.94 7.11
CA SER A 78 -7.95 -1.89 8.13
C SER A 78 -9.20 -2.70 7.73
N ALA A 79 -9.56 -2.69 6.44
CA ALA A 79 -10.69 -3.47 5.93
C ALA A 79 -10.38 -4.97 5.97
N VAL A 80 -9.20 -5.38 5.49
CA VAL A 80 -8.76 -6.78 5.52
C VAL A 80 -8.62 -7.29 6.96
N SER A 81 -8.03 -6.49 7.86
CA SER A 81 -7.91 -6.84 9.27
C SER A 81 -9.27 -7.04 9.95
N ARG A 82 -10.26 -6.19 9.63
CA ARG A 82 -11.61 -6.34 10.17
C ARG A 82 -12.32 -7.58 9.64
N GLU A 83 -12.22 -7.84 8.34
CA GLU A 83 -12.88 -8.97 7.69
C GLU A 83 -12.31 -10.32 8.15
N LEU A 84 -10.99 -10.40 8.34
CA LEU A 84 -10.31 -11.63 8.76
C LEU A 84 -10.13 -11.77 10.27
N GLY A 85 -10.58 -10.78 11.06
CA GLY A 85 -10.41 -10.76 12.51
C GLY A 85 -8.93 -10.73 12.94
N LEU A 86 -8.09 -9.96 12.23
CA LEU A 86 -6.67 -9.77 12.55
C LEU A 86 -6.51 -8.86 13.78
N GLU A 87 -6.90 -9.36 14.93
CA GLU A 87 -6.71 -8.70 16.22
C GLU A 87 -5.35 -9.08 16.82
N PRO A 88 -4.71 -8.17 17.59
CA PRO A 88 -3.49 -8.47 18.33
C PRO A 88 -3.64 -9.76 19.15
N ASN A 89 -2.74 -10.72 18.91
CA ASN A 89 -2.71 -11.99 19.61
C ASN A 89 -1.26 -12.39 19.95
N PRO A 90 -0.66 -11.75 20.96
CA PRO A 90 0.74 -11.95 21.30
C PRO A 90 1.07 -13.41 21.58
N GLY A 91 2.17 -13.91 21.02
CA GLY A 91 2.63 -15.28 21.22
C GLY A 91 1.81 -16.35 20.50
N LYS A 92 0.82 -15.98 19.68
CA LYS A 92 0.14 -16.92 18.79
C LYS A 92 0.67 -16.81 17.35
N PRO A 93 0.81 -17.95 16.67
CA PRO A 93 1.16 -17.93 15.26
C PRO A 93 -0.04 -17.51 14.41
N LEU A 94 0.24 -16.90 13.27
CA LEU A 94 -0.74 -16.51 12.26
C LEU A 94 -0.80 -17.61 11.19
N SER A 95 -2.00 -18.11 10.86
CA SER A 95 -2.10 -19.20 9.89
C SER A 95 -1.65 -18.78 8.48
N ALA A 96 -0.94 -19.65 7.77
CA ALA A 96 -0.56 -19.40 6.37
C ALA A 96 -1.77 -19.13 5.47
N ARG A 97 -2.89 -19.80 5.72
CA ARG A 97 -4.14 -19.58 4.99
C ARG A 97 -4.66 -18.15 5.18
N THR A 98 -4.60 -17.64 6.41
CA THR A 98 -4.99 -16.25 6.72
C THR A 98 -4.06 -15.26 6.02
N VAL A 99 -2.74 -15.51 6.02
CA VAL A 99 -1.77 -14.69 5.29
C VAL A 99 -2.11 -14.65 3.79
N ALA A 100 -2.28 -15.81 3.15
CA ALA A 100 -2.59 -15.89 1.72
C ALA A 100 -3.91 -15.18 1.37
N LEU A 101 -4.97 -15.39 2.16
CA LEU A 101 -6.26 -14.74 1.94
C LEU A 101 -6.18 -13.21 2.12
N ALA A 102 -5.45 -12.74 3.13
CA ALA A 102 -5.26 -11.31 3.35
C ALA A 102 -4.53 -10.64 2.17
N LEU A 103 -3.52 -11.31 1.60
CA LEU A 103 -2.79 -10.82 0.43
C LEU A 103 -3.68 -10.75 -0.81
N ASP A 104 -4.47 -11.79 -1.07
CA ASP A 104 -5.41 -11.84 -2.20
C ASP A 104 -6.47 -10.73 -2.11
N MET A 105 -7.05 -10.55 -0.93
CA MET A 105 -8.02 -9.48 -0.67
C MET A 105 -7.41 -8.09 -0.82
N ALA A 106 -6.19 -7.89 -0.30
CA ALA A 106 -5.50 -6.60 -0.40
C ALA A 106 -5.14 -6.27 -1.85
N GLN A 107 -4.69 -7.25 -2.62
CA GLN A 107 -4.39 -7.11 -4.04
C GLN A 107 -5.65 -6.77 -4.84
N THR A 108 -6.72 -7.54 -4.65
CA THR A 108 -8.02 -7.29 -5.31
C THR A 108 -8.55 -5.89 -4.99
N SER A 109 -8.44 -5.46 -3.73
CA SER A 109 -8.86 -4.12 -3.30
C SER A 109 -8.04 -3.04 -4.02
N ARG A 110 -6.72 -3.20 -4.09
CA ARG A 110 -5.84 -2.27 -4.78
C ARG A 110 -6.18 -2.15 -6.26
N ASP A 111 -6.43 -3.28 -6.93
CA ASP A 111 -6.75 -3.30 -8.35
C ASP A 111 -8.08 -2.58 -8.62
N ALA A 112 -9.09 -2.81 -7.79
CA ALA A 112 -10.36 -2.09 -7.86
C ALA A 112 -10.19 -0.57 -7.69
N LEU A 113 -9.42 -0.13 -6.68
CA LEU A 113 -9.14 1.29 -6.45
C LEU A 113 -8.35 1.93 -7.61
N SER A 114 -7.41 1.18 -8.20
CA SER A 114 -6.64 1.65 -9.36
C SER A 114 -7.54 1.89 -10.59
N GLY A 115 -8.61 1.11 -10.73
CA GLY A 115 -9.64 1.32 -11.76
C GLY A 115 -10.39 2.63 -11.58
N VAL A 116 -10.70 3.03 -10.34
CA VAL A 116 -11.33 4.32 -10.03
C VAL A 116 -10.39 5.49 -10.38
N ASP A 117 -9.11 5.36 -10.05
CA ASP A 117 -8.09 6.36 -10.42
C ASP A 117 -7.90 6.45 -11.94
N PHE A 118 -7.98 5.33 -12.66
CA PHE A 118 -7.99 5.33 -14.13
C PHE A 118 -9.18 6.10 -14.69
N LEU A 119 -10.41 5.85 -14.21
CA LEU A 119 -11.60 6.57 -14.66
C LEU A 119 -11.51 8.07 -14.37
N THR A 120 -10.96 8.45 -13.21
CA THR A 120 -10.75 9.85 -12.83
C THR A 120 -9.74 10.54 -13.74
N ARG A 121 -8.61 9.87 -14.06
CA ARG A 121 -7.64 10.36 -15.07
C ARG A 121 -8.27 10.51 -16.44
N LEU A 122 -9.07 9.53 -16.87
CA LEU A 122 -9.74 9.57 -18.17
C LEU A 122 -10.70 10.76 -18.26
N ALA A 123 -11.46 11.03 -17.19
CA ALA A 123 -12.38 12.17 -17.13
C ALA A 123 -11.68 13.53 -17.19
N LEU A 124 -10.41 13.61 -16.78
CA LEU A 124 -9.60 14.83 -16.75
C LEU A 124 -8.55 14.91 -17.87
N SER A 125 -8.54 13.96 -18.81
CA SER A 125 -7.50 13.91 -19.84
C SER A 125 -7.55 15.13 -20.76
N ALA A 126 -6.40 15.82 -20.83
CA ALA A 126 -6.16 16.96 -21.71
C ALA A 126 -6.08 16.53 -23.17
N THR A 127 -5.49 15.36 -23.44
CA THR A 127 -5.36 14.79 -24.79
C THR A 127 -6.73 14.43 -25.37
N ASN A 128 -7.61 13.83 -24.56
CA ASN A 128 -8.98 13.51 -24.98
C ASN A 128 -9.92 14.72 -24.97
N GLY A 129 -9.46 15.87 -24.47
CA GLY A 129 -10.27 17.09 -24.40
C GLY A 129 -11.54 16.93 -23.56
N ALA A 130 -11.46 16.11 -22.50
CA ALA A 130 -12.61 15.71 -21.71
C ALA A 130 -13.33 16.91 -21.06
N PRO A 131 -14.65 16.84 -20.78
CA PRO A 131 -15.40 17.98 -20.23
C PRO A 131 -14.82 18.54 -18.93
N ALA A 132 -14.32 17.69 -18.02
CA ALA A 132 -13.70 18.18 -16.78
C ALA A 132 -12.33 18.84 -17.00
N PHE A 133 -11.59 18.48 -18.06
CA PHE A 133 -10.42 19.25 -18.49
C PHE A 133 -10.81 20.63 -19.01
N GLN A 134 -11.88 20.73 -19.79
CA GLN A 134 -12.37 22.02 -20.30
C GLN A 134 -12.80 22.94 -19.14
N GLN A 135 -13.49 22.38 -18.15
CA GLN A 135 -13.84 23.11 -16.94
C GLN A 135 -12.61 23.57 -16.16
N ALA A 136 -11.61 22.69 -15.97
CA ALA A 136 -10.37 23.06 -15.30
C ALA A 136 -9.60 24.17 -16.03
N CYS A 137 -9.60 24.15 -17.37
CA CYS A 137 -9.07 25.24 -18.18
C CYS A 137 -9.82 26.57 -17.95
N SER A 138 -11.16 26.53 -17.97
CA SER A 138 -12.00 27.71 -17.69
C SER A 138 -11.72 28.29 -16.30
N ASP A 139 -11.66 27.44 -15.28
CA ASP A 139 -11.38 27.84 -13.90
C ASP A 139 -9.96 28.43 -13.73
N ALA A 140 -9.02 28.00 -14.57
CA ALA A 140 -7.66 28.51 -14.61
C ALA A 140 -7.50 29.75 -15.50
N GLY A 141 -8.54 30.18 -16.22
CA GLY A 141 -8.47 31.27 -17.19
C GLY A 141 -7.64 30.94 -18.44
N VAL A 142 -7.46 29.65 -18.74
CA VAL A 142 -6.69 29.16 -19.89
C VAL A 142 -7.65 28.76 -21.00
N ALA A 143 -7.43 29.22 -22.22
CA ALA A 143 -8.21 28.77 -23.37
C ALA A 143 -7.76 27.36 -23.77
N PRO A 144 -8.63 26.33 -23.78
CA PRO A 144 -8.21 24.98 -24.16
C PRO A 144 -7.58 24.91 -25.57
N ALA A 145 -8.02 25.79 -26.48
CA ALA A 145 -7.52 25.89 -27.84
C ALA A 145 -6.10 26.47 -27.95
N SER A 146 -5.59 27.16 -26.92
CA SER A 146 -4.21 27.64 -26.89
C SER A 146 -3.21 26.57 -26.48
N LEU A 147 -3.69 25.41 -26.01
CA LEU A 147 -2.85 24.28 -25.61
C LEU A 147 -2.69 23.32 -26.78
N ASP A 148 -1.47 23.24 -27.30
CA ASP A 148 -1.11 22.28 -28.34
C ASP A 148 -1.09 20.82 -27.82
N ALA A 149 -0.89 19.88 -28.73
CA ALA A 149 -0.86 18.46 -28.41
C ALA A 149 0.29 18.10 -27.45
N ALA A 150 1.45 18.76 -27.57
CA ALA A 150 2.60 18.49 -26.73
C ALA A 150 2.34 18.91 -25.27
N ARG A 151 1.76 20.09 -25.05
CA ARG A 151 1.40 20.59 -23.73
C ARG A 151 0.31 19.73 -23.08
N ARG A 152 -0.69 19.30 -23.86
CA ARG A 152 -1.73 18.39 -23.37
C ARG A 152 -1.16 17.03 -22.94
N GLY A 153 -0.25 16.46 -23.73
CA GLY A 153 0.45 15.24 -23.34
C GLY A 153 1.30 15.40 -22.08
N ALA A 154 1.98 16.55 -21.93
CA ALA A 154 2.75 16.86 -20.73
C ALA A 154 1.87 17.02 -19.47
N LEU A 155 0.68 17.62 -19.61
CA LEU A 155 -0.30 17.71 -18.52
C LEU A 155 -0.77 16.31 -18.08
N ASP A 156 -1.11 15.45 -19.02
CA ASP A 156 -1.54 14.07 -18.72
C ASP A 156 -0.41 13.27 -18.03
N GLN A 157 0.85 13.44 -18.45
CA GLN A 157 2.01 12.83 -17.78
C GLN A 157 2.24 13.39 -16.36
N ALA A 158 2.12 14.70 -16.18
CA ALA A 158 2.27 15.31 -14.86
C ALA A 158 1.14 14.89 -13.91
N MET A 159 -0.08 14.74 -14.43
CA MET A 159 -1.20 14.16 -13.68
C MET A 159 -0.92 12.70 -13.31
N GLN A 160 -0.40 11.89 -14.25
CA GLN A 160 0.00 10.51 -13.96
C GLN A 160 0.92 10.42 -12.75
N ALA A 161 1.98 11.23 -12.72
CA ALA A 161 2.94 11.24 -11.63
C ALA A 161 2.29 11.57 -10.27
N ARG A 162 1.28 12.47 -10.24
CA ARG A 162 0.54 12.77 -9.00
C ARG A 162 -0.35 11.61 -8.54
N PHE A 163 -0.99 10.90 -9.46
CA PHE A 163 -1.75 9.69 -9.13
C PHE A 163 -0.84 8.57 -8.60
N ASP A 164 0.33 8.38 -9.21
CA ASP A 164 1.31 7.39 -8.74
C ASP A 164 1.81 7.72 -7.33
N GLN A 165 2.04 9.00 -7.03
CA GLN A 165 2.39 9.47 -5.68
C GLN A 165 1.25 9.25 -4.68
N ALA A 166 0.00 9.52 -5.08
CA ALA A 166 -1.17 9.28 -4.23
C ALA A 166 -1.33 7.79 -3.91
N ALA A 167 -1.14 6.91 -4.91
CA ALA A 167 -1.18 5.47 -4.72
C ALA A 167 -0.09 5.00 -3.73
N GLN A 168 1.15 5.48 -3.87
CA GLN A 168 2.26 5.15 -2.97
C GLN A 168 2.05 5.65 -1.54
N SER A 169 1.31 6.76 -1.37
CA SER A 169 0.99 7.32 -0.05
C SER A 169 -0.32 6.79 0.55
N GLY A 170 -0.98 5.85 -0.12
CA GLY A 170 -2.26 5.28 0.33
C GLY A 170 -3.43 6.27 0.27
N GLN A 171 -3.32 7.29 -0.58
CA GLN A 171 -4.35 8.31 -0.82
C GLN A 171 -5.24 7.99 -2.04
N SER A 172 -5.05 6.83 -2.66
CA SER A 172 -5.97 6.28 -3.66
C SER A 172 -7.21 5.68 -3.00
N PRO A 173 -8.41 5.82 -3.61
CA PRO A 173 -8.65 6.50 -4.88
C PRO A 173 -8.73 8.03 -4.71
N VAL A 174 -8.22 8.77 -5.69
CA VAL A 174 -8.22 10.22 -5.69
C VAL A 174 -9.57 10.74 -6.18
N SER A 175 -10.19 11.63 -5.42
CA SER A 175 -11.46 12.26 -5.83
C SER A 175 -11.28 13.13 -7.08
N LEU A 176 -12.35 13.24 -7.88
CA LEU A 176 -12.35 14.12 -9.05
C LEU A 176 -12.03 15.58 -8.68
N GLY A 177 -12.52 16.08 -7.54
CA GLY A 177 -12.25 17.45 -7.09
C GLY A 177 -10.76 17.68 -6.77
N THR A 178 -10.11 16.73 -6.11
CA THR A 178 -8.67 16.77 -5.81
C THR A 178 -7.86 16.77 -7.11
N ALA A 179 -8.16 15.84 -8.02
CA ALA A 179 -7.47 15.72 -9.30
C ALA A 179 -7.70 16.94 -10.20
N ALA A 180 -8.90 17.51 -10.21
CA ALA A 180 -9.19 18.77 -10.91
C ALA A 180 -8.40 19.95 -10.31
N GLY A 181 -8.24 19.99 -8.99
CA GLY A 181 -7.36 20.94 -8.31
C GLY A 181 -5.93 20.86 -8.83
N TRP A 182 -5.36 19.66 -8.87
CA TRP A 182 -4.02 19.43 -9.39
C TRP A 182 -3.84 19.86 -10.85
N LEU A 183 -4.82 19.54 -11.70
CA LEU A 183 -4.79 19.95 -13.10
C LEU A 183 -4.78 21.48 -13.24
N ARG A 184 -5.59 22.19 -12.44
CA ARG A 184 -5.58 23.67 -12.42
C ARG A 184 -4.24 24.24 -12.00
N ASP A 185 -3.58 23.64 -11.02
CA ASP A 185 -2.24 24.07 -10.60
C ASP A 185 -1.23 23.89 -11.74
N LEU A 186 -1.27 22.75 -12.43
CA LEU A 186 -0.39 22.44 -13.56
C LEU A 186 -0.62 23.38 -14.76
N LEU A 187 -1.88 23.75 -15.01
CA LEU A 187 -2.25 24.72 -16.05
C LEU A 187 -1.74 26.13 -15.77
N LYS A 188 -1.63 26.52 -14.49
CA LYS A 188 -1.09 27.84 -14.09
C LYS A 188 0.43 27.87 -14.04
N ALA A 189 1.07 26.72 -13.86
CA ALA A 189 2.51 26.62 -13.62
C ALA A 189 3.37 26.68 -14.90
N GLY A 190 2.79 26.72 -16.09
CA GLY A 190 3.55 26.91 -17.34
C GLY A 190 2.69 27.39 -18.47
#